data_AF-A0A1V0B9J5-F1
#
_entry.id   AF-A0A1V0B9J5-F1
#
_cell.length_a   1.000
_cell.length_b   1.000
_cell.length_c   1.000
_cell.angle_alpha   90.00
_cell.angle_beta   90.00
_cell.angle_gamma   90.00
#
_symmetry.space_group_name_H-M   'P 1'
#
loop_
_entity.id
_entity.type
_entity.pdbx_description
1 polymer ?
#
loop_
_entity_poly.entity_id
_entity_poly.type
_entity_poly.pdbx_seq_one_letter_code
_entity_poly.pdbx_strand_id
1 'polypeptide(L)' 'MAAKKVKCLVLLDEPAHGLKCGQVVELDAALAQQLEAAKRVDTSAAALKAAIAAQPLQIVDSVIEDDGNQQPAGGQQPGE' A
#
# COMPACT_ATOMS: atom_id res chain seq x y z
N MET A 1 1.61 27.58 -9.42
CA MET A 1 1.38 26.41 -10.30
C MET A 1 1.26 25.18 -9.41
N ALA A 2 0.16 24.44 -9.48
CA ALA A 2 0.08 23.16 -8.77
C ALA A 2 0.97 22.14 -9.50
N ALA A 3 2.01 21.67 -8.84
CA ALA A 3 2.87 20.59 -9.31
C ALA A 3 2.00 19.33 -9.54
N LYS A 4 1.84 18.93 -10.80
CA LYS A 4 1.04 17.76 -11.15
C LYS A 4 1.83 16.51 -10.78
N LYS A 5 1.35 15.75 -9.80
CA LYS A 5 1.96 14.48 -9.41
C LYS A 5 1.47 13.34 -10.28
N VAL A 6 2.37 12.40 -10.58
CA VAL A 6 2.09 11.21 -11.39
C VAL A 6 2.64 9.97 -10.68
N LYS A 7 1.87 8.89 -10.72
CA LYS A 7 2.27 7.58 -10.22
C LYS A 7 3.19 6.90 -11.22
N CYS A 8 4.31 6.39 -10.74
CA CYS A 8 5.28 5.67 -11.55
C CYS A 8 5.86 4.49 -10.77
N LEU A 9 6.19 3.42 -11.50
CA LEU A 9 6.93 2.27 -10.99
C LEU A 9 8.42 2.55 -11.14
N VAL A 10 9.19 2.37 -10.07
CA VAL A 10 10.64 2.43 -10.11
C VAL A 10 11.19 1.13 -10.70
N LEU A 11 11.87 1.23 -11.84
CA LEU A 11 12.49 0.08 -12.53
C LEU A 11 13.91 -0.19 -12.04
N LEU A 12 14.60 0.83 -11.54
CA LEU A 12 15.99 0.78 -11.09
C LEU A 12 16.14 1.62 -9.82
N ASP A 13 16.93 1.14 -8.85
CA ASP A 13 17.28 1.91 -7.66
C ASP A 13 17.87 3.27 -8.03
N GLU A 14 17.40 4.31 -7.35
CA GLU A 14 17.86 5.69 -7.51
C GLU A 14 18.13 6.29 -6.11
N PRO A 15 19.34 6.09 -5.56
CA PRO A 15 19.66 6.49 -4.19
C PRO A 15 19.66 8.01 -4.00
N ALA A 16 19.92 8.78 -5.06
CA ALA A 16 19.85 10.25 -5.03
C ALA A 16 18.46 10.78 -4.67
N HIS A 17 17.42 9.99 -4.98
CA HIS A 17 16.02 10.31 -4.72
C HIS A 17 15.37 9.36 -3.70
N GLY A 18 16.15 8.45 -3.09
CA GLY A 18 15.64 7.47 -2.12
C GLY A 18 14.67 6.45 -2.73
N LEU A 19 14.74 6.18 -4.04
CA LEU A 19 13.83 5.31 -4.76
C LEU A 19 14.35 3.88 -4.82
N LYS A 20 13.46 2.90 -4.60
CA LYS A 20 13.76 1.46 -4.63
C LYS A 20 13.12 0.76 -5.82
N CYS A 21 13.86 -0.14 -6.46
CA CYS A 21 13.32 -0.95 -7.55
C CYS A 21 12.07 -1.73 -7.12
N GLY A 22 11.04 -1.73 -7.96
CA GLY A 22 9.75 -2.37 -7.70
C GLY A 22 8.76 -1.52 -6.90
N GLN A 23 9.18 -0.35 -6.38
CA GLN A 23 8.33 0.54 -5.62
C GLN A 23 7.45 1.39 -6.55
N VAL A 24 6.18 1.59 -6.16
CA VAL A 24 5.30 2.58 -6.80
C VAL A 24 5.35 3.87 -5.99
N VAL A 25 5.68 4.99 -6.63
CA VAL A 25 5.80 6.32 -6.00
C VAL A 25 5.04 7.39 -6.76
N GLU A 26 4.69 8.48 -6.09
CA GLU A 26 4.16 9.69 -6.72
C GLU A 26 5.25 10.75 -6.82
N LEU A 27 5.65 11.06 -8.06
CA LEU A 27 6.66 12.06 -8.36
C LEU A 27 6.03 13.24 -9.12
N ASP A 28 6.72 14.36 -9.12
CA ASP A 28 6.39 15.48 -10.00
C ASP A 28 6.46 15.06 -11.47
N ALA A 29 5.51 15.52 -12.29
CA ALA A 29 5.44 15.15 -13.70
C ALA A 29 6.75 15.44 -14.46
N ALA A 30 7.43 16.54 -14.14
CA ALA A 30 8.72 16.87 -14.75
C ALA A 30 9.82 15.87 -14.37
N LEU A 31 9.89 15.48 -13.10
CA LEU A 31 10.88 14.51 -12.61
C LEU A 31 10.57 13.10 -13.14
N ALA A 32 9.30 12.69 -13.14
CA ALA A 32 8.88 11.41 -13.69
C ALA A 32 9.26 11.28 -15.17
N GLN A 33 9.05 12.34 -15.97
CA GLN A 33 9.42 12.34 -17.39
C GLN A 33 10.95 12.26 -17.59
N GLN A 34 11.74 12.95 -16.75
CA GLN A 34 13.20 12.86 -16.78
C GLN A 34 13.68 11.44 -16.44
N LEU A 35 13.11 10.84 -15.40
CA LEU A 35 13.47 9.48 -14.97
C LEU A 35 12.99 8.42 -15.96
N GLU A 36 11.84 8.61 -16.60
CA GLU A 36 11.32 7.72 -17.65
C GLU A 36 12.22 7.75 -18.88
N ALA A 37 12.65 8.94 -19.30
CA ALA A 37 13.61 9.10 -20.40
C ALA A 37 14.95 8.41 -20.10
N ALA A 38 15.36 8.39 -18.83
CA ALA A 38 16.53 7.65 -18.34
C ALA A 38 16.26 6.15 -18.09
N LYS A 39 15.05 5.65 -18.41
CA LYS A 39 14.58 4.27 -18.16
C LYS A 39 14.70 3.83 -16.70
N ARG A 40 14.62 4.79 -15.75
CA ARG A 40 14.65 4.54 -14.30
C ARG A 40 13.28 4.28 -13.72
N VAL A 41 12.23 4.84 -14.32
CA VAL A 41 10.84 4.62 -13.92
C VAL A 41 9.96 4.29 -15.13
N ASP A 42 8.79 3.71 -14.87
CA ASP A 42 7.77 3.39 -15.85
C ASP A 42 6.42 3.99 -15.41
N THR A 43 5.82 4.83 -16.25
CA THR A 43 4.53 5.46 -15.98
C THR A 43 3.35 4.70 -16.60
N SER A 44 3.60 3.57 -17.28
CA SER A 44 2.56 2.83 -17.96
C SER A 44 1.60 2.17 -16.96
N ALA A 45 0.31 2.17 -17.32
CA ALA A 45 -0.72 1.53 -16.52
C ALA A 45 -0.46 0.03 -16.31
N ALA A 46 0.21 -0.63 -17.26
CA ALA A 46 0.58 -2.03 -17.17
C ALA A 46 1.64 -2.27 -16.08
N ALA A 47 2.71 -1.47 -16.07
CA ALA A 47 3.76 -1.54 -15.05
C ALA A 47 3.20 -1.26 -13.65
N LEU A 48 2.37 -0.23 -13.52
CA LEU A 48 1.70 0.10 -12.26
C LEU A 48 0.80 -1.04 -11.77
N LYS A 49 -0.01 -1.63 -12.65
CA LYS A 49 -0.88 -2.77 -12.29
C LYS A 49 -0.07 -3.98 -11.86
N ALA A 50 1.02 -4.30 -12.56
CA ALA A 50 1.92 -5.39 -12.21
C ALA A 50 2.57 -5.16 -10.84
N ALA A 51 3.04 -3.94 -10.56
CA ALA A 51 3.65 -3.59 -9.28
C ALA A 51 2.64 -3.62 -8.11
N ILE A 52 1.41 -3.17 -8.33
CA ILE A 52 0.33 -3.27 -7.33
C ILE A 52 -0.01 -4.74 -7.07
N ALA A 53 -0.07 -5.58 -8.10
CA ALA A 53 -0.33 -7.02 -7.95
C ALA A 53 0.83 -7.78 -7.29
N ALA A 54 2.06 -7.31 -7.46
CA ALA A 54 3.25 -7.90 -6.84
C ALA A 54 3.43 -7.49 -5.37
N GLN A 55 2.77 -6.41 -4.91
CA GLN A 55 2.70 -6.12 -3.50
C GLN A 55 1.87 -7.20 -2.82
N PRO A 56 2.38 -7.85 -1.76
CA PRO A 56 1.57 -8.80 -1.01
C PRO A 56 0.36 -8.01 -0.53
N LEU A 57 -0.83 -8.42 -0.98
CA LEU A 57 -2.09 -7.95 -0.41
C LEU A 57 -1.93 -8.15 1.09
N GLN A 58 -1.67 -7.05 1.81
CA GLN A 58 -1.90 -6.97 3.24
C GLN A 58 -3.41 -7.08 3.35
N ILE A 59 -3.91 -8.30 3.21
CA ILE A 59 -5.17 -8.72 3.78
C ILE A 59 -4.93 -8.42 5.25
N VAL A 60 -5.42 -7.25 5.67
CA VAL A 60 -5.69 -6.97 7.05
C VAL A 60 -6.73 -8.00 7.44
N ASP A 61 -6.25 -9.21 7.76
CA ASP A 61 -6.96 -10.11 8.62
C ASP A 61 -7.17 -9.27 9.88
N SER A 62 -8.36 -8.67 9.94
CA SER A 62 -8.82 -7.99 11.12
C SER A 62 -8.94 -9.10 12.14
N VAL A 63 -7.85 -9.34 12.86
CA VAL A 63 -7.84 -10.10 14.09
C VAL A 63 -8.75 -9.32 15.02
N ILE A 64 -10.03 -9.65 15.00
CA ILE A 64 -10.94 -9.27 16.08
C ILE A 64 -10.52 -10.15 17.25
N GLU A 65 -9.55 -9.66 18.03
CA GLU A 65 -9.38 -10.07 19.41
C GLU A 65 -10.52 -9.40 20.20
N ASP A 66 -11.65 -10.09 20.38
CA ASP A 66 -12.64 -9.77 21.42
C ASP A 66 -12.62 -10.91 22.44
N ASP A 67 -11.52 -10.98 23.19
CA ASP A 67 -11.50 -11.65 24.50
C ASP A 67 -11.81 -10.59 25.56
N GLY A 68 -13.04 -10.61 26.07
CA GLY A 68 -13.37 -9.99 27.34
C GLY A 68 -14.60 -9.08 27.36
N ASN A 69 -15.76 -9.66 27.68
CA ASN A 69 -16.54 -9.04 28.76
C ASN A 69 -17.27 -10.08 29.63
N GLN A 70 -17.05 -9.91 30.93
CA GLN A 70 -17.38 -10.83 32.02
C GLN A 70 -18.77 -10.53 32.60
N GLN A 71 -19.54 -11.59 32.88
CA GLN A 71 -20.52 -11.76 33.99
C GLN A 71 -21.72 -10.78 34.11
N PRO A 72 -22.73 -11.07 34.95
CA PRO A 72 -23.28 -12.35 35.42
C PRO A 72 -24.83 -12.41 35.23
N ALA A 73 -25.40 -13.61 35.14
CA ALA A 73 -26.80 -13.83 35.53
C ALA A 73 -26.80 -15.11 36.37
N GLY A 74 -26.95 -15.09 37.70
CA GLY A 74 -27.89 -14.28 38.46
C GLY A 74 -29.28 -14.88 38.29
N GLY A 75 -29.57 -15.96 39.03
CA GLY A 75 -30.89 -16.61 39.01
C GLY A 75 -30.88 -17.98 39.69
N GLN A 76 -31.02 -17.98 41.02
CA GLN A 76 -31.33 -19.16 41.83
C GLN A 76 -32.74 -19.69 41.54
N GLN A 77 -32.87 -21.02 41.31
CA GLN A 77 -33.97 -21.97 41.65
C GLN A 77 -35.44 -21.70 41.22
N PRO A 78 -36.40 -22.65 41.39
CA PRO A 78 -36.36 -24.14 41.43
C PRO A 78 -37.50 -24.82 40.61
N GLY A 79 -37.38 -26.13 40.42
CA GLY A 79 -38.46 -27.11 40.65
C GLY A 79 -39.53 -27.33 39.57
N GLU A 80 -39.64 -28.56 39.08
CA GLU A 80 -40.83 -29.44 39.08
C GLU A 80 -40.39 -30.88 38.80
#